data_AF-A0A965UPF3-F1
#
_entry.id   AF-A0A965UPF3-F1
#
_cell.length_a   1.000
_cell.length_b   1.000
_cell.length_c   1.000
_cell.angle_alpha   90.00
_cell.angle_beta   90.00
_cell.angle_gamma   90.00
#
_symmetry.space_group_name_H-M   'P 1'
#
loop_
_entity.id
_entity.type
_entity.pdbx_description
1 polymer ?
#
loop_
_entity_poly.entity_id
_entity_poly.type
_entity_poly.pdbx_seq_one_letter_code
_entity_poly.pdbx_strand_id
1 'polypeptide(L)' 'MALKINDNGTDREMTADEEAAYLAFSAQIQDKQQKLIEAEQKKLADKQAVLDKLGLTADEAKALLG' A
#
# COMPACT_ATOMS: atom_id res chain seq x y z
N MET A 1 24.13 2.98 -11.04
CA MET A 1 23.64 1.84 -11.84
C MET A 1 22.40 2.37 -12.55
N ALA A 2 22.40 2.42 -13.89
CA ALA A 2 21.28 2.98 -14.66
C ALA A 2 20.06 2.05 -14.61
N LEU A 3 18.85 2.62 -14.63
CA LEU A 3 17.63 1.82 -14.69
C LEU A 3 17.49 1.20 -16.08
N LYS A 4 16.90 0.00 -16.16
CA LYS A 4 16.67 -0.70 -17.43
C LYS A 4 15.20 -0.74 -17.77
N ILE A 5 14.90 -0.61 -19.05
CA ILE A 5 13.57 -0.78 -19.61
C ILE A 5 13.60 -1.89 -20.66
N ASN A 6 12.56 -2.71 -20.66
CA ASN A 6 12.34 -3.67 -21.73
C ASN A 6 11.77 -2.95 -22.95
N ASP A 7 12.57 -2.85 -24.00
CA ASP A 7 12.19 -2.29 -25.27
C ASP A 7 12.08 -3.42 -26.29
N ASN A 8 10.85 -3.91 -26.47
CA ASN A 8 10.52 -4.99 -27.41
C ASN A 8 11.37 -6.26 -27.23
N GLY A 9 11.53 -6.71 -25.99
CA GLY A 9 12.28 -7.93 -25.67
C GLY A 9 13.79 -7.74 -25.53
N THR A 10 14.29 -6.51 -25.69
CA THR A 10 15.67 -6.16 -25.37
C THR A 10 15.70 -5.21 -24.18
N ASP A 11 16.45 -5.57 -23.14
CA ASP A 11 16.65 -4.66 -22.02
C ASP A 11 17.75 -3.65 -22.35
N ARG A 12 17.35 -2.38 -22.43
CA ARG A 12 18.27 -1.25 -22.61
C ARG A 12 18.28 -0.35 -21.40
N GLU A 13 19.33 0.46 -21.29
CA GLU A 13 19.35 1.54 -20.31
C GLU A 13 18.26 2.57 -20.64
N MET A 14 17.63 3.07 -19.59
CA MET A 14 16.69 4.17 -19.69
C MET A 14 17.44 5.46 -20.04
N THR A 15 16.81 6.30 -20.84
CA THR A 15 17.26 7.68 -21.03
C THR A 15 16.97 8.50 -19.76
N ALA A 16 17.65 9.64 -19.59
CA ALA A 16 17.46 10.50 -18.42
C ALA A 16 15.98 10.94 -18.23
N ASP A 17 15.26 11.19 -19.33
CA ASP A 17 13.85 11.57 -19.28
C ASP A 17 12.95 10.39 -18.86
N GLU A 18 13.24 9.18 -19.35
CA GLU A 18 12.53 7.96 -18.96
C GLU A 18 12.77 7.65 -17.47
N GLU A 19 14.01 7.80 -16.99
CA GLU A 19 14.35 7.62 -15.57
C GLU A 19 13.59 8.63 -14.70
N ALA A 20 13.56 9.91 -15.09
CA ALA A 20 12.82 10.94 -14.37
C ALA A 20 11.31 10.64 -14.31
N ALA A 21 10.72 10.20 -15.42
CA ALA A 21 9.31 9.81 -15.47
C ALA A 21 9.03 8.58 -14.60
N TYR A 22 9.91 7.57 -14.63
CA TYR A 22 9.79 6.36 -13.83
C TYR A 22 9.89 6.67 -12.33
N LEU A 23 10.84 7.51 -11.93
CA LEU A 23 11.02 7.90 -10.53
C LEU A 23 9.80 8.70 -10.02
N ALA A 24 9.29 9.63 -10.82
CA ALA A 24 8.09 10.39 -10.48
C ALA A 24 6.86 9.46 -10.31
N PHE A 25 6.68 8.51 -11.23
CA PHE A 25 5.60 7.52 -11.13
C PHE A 25 5.76 6.60 -9.92
N SER A 26 6.97 6.11 -9.67
CA SER A 26 7.28 5.24 -8.53
C SER A 26 6.97 5.91 -7.20
N ALA A 27 7.33 7.20 -7.07
CA ALA A 27 7.03 7.97 -5.87
C ALA A 27 5.51 8.12 -5.64
N GLN A 28 4.72 8.33 -6.69
CA GLN A 28 3.26 8.40 -6.58
C GLN A 28 2.63 7.06 -6.16
N ILE A 29 3.16 5.94 -6.64
CA ILE A 29 2.69 4.61 -6.22
C ILE A 29 3.01 4.36 -4.75
N GLN A 30 4.22 4.69 -4.30
CA GLN A 30 4.62 4.52 -2.91
C GLN A 30 3.72 5.32 -1.97
N ASP A 31 3.43 6.59 -2.28
CA ASP A 31 2.51 7.41 -1.49
C ASP A 31 1.09 6.81 -1.43
N LYS A 32 0.58 6.29 -2.55
CA LYS A 32 -0.72 5.60 -2.59
C LYS A 32 -0.72 4.33 -1.74
N GLN A 33 0.33 3.50 -1.84
CA GLN A 33 0.44 2.28 -1.04
C GLN A 33 0.50 2.59 0.45
N GLN A 34 1.28 3.60 0.83
CA GLN A 34 1.38 4.02 2.22
C GLN A 34 0.03 4.48 2.78
N LYS A 35 -0.73 5.28 2.02
CA LYS A 35 -2.08 5.71 2.41
C LYS A 35 -3.07 4.56 2.55
N LEU A 36 -2.96 3.52 1.72
CA LEU A 36 -3.79 2.32 1.84
C LEU A 36 -3.47 1.55 3.12
N ILE A 37 -2.19 1.37 3.43
CA ILE A 37 -1.75 0.71 4.67
C ILE A 37 -2.24 1.49 5.90
N GLU A 38 -2.08 2.81 5.91
CA GLU A 38 -2.56 3.67 6.99
C GLU A 38 -4.08 3.61 7.16
N ALA A 39 -4.83 3.57 6.05
CA ALA A 39 -6.29 3.44 6.09
C ALA A 39 -6.72 2.07 6.64
N GLU A 40 -6.04 0.98 6.28
CA GLU A 40 -6.32 -0.36 6.82
C GLU A 40 -6.00 -0.45 8.31
N GLN A 41 -4.85 0.08 8.73
CA GLN A 41 -4.46 0.13 10.15
C GLN A 41 -5.46 0.95 10.96
N LYS A 42 -5.89 2.11 10.45
CA LYS A 42 -6.92 2.91 11.10
C LYS A 42 -8.25 2.16 11.21
N LYS A 43 -8.66 1.46 10.15
CA LYS A 43 -9.90 0.66 10.15
C LYS A 43 -9.83 -0.49 11.16
N LEU A 44 -8.67 -1.13 11.32
CA LEU A 44 -8.44 -2.15 12.34
C LEU A 44 -8.47 -1.56 13.76
N ALA A 45 -7.82 -0.42 13.97
CA ALA A 45 -7.82 0.27 15.25
C ALA A 45 -9.23 0.74 15.65
N ASP A 46 -9.98 1.31 14.71
CA ASP A 46 -11.36 1.75 14.93
C ASP A 46 -12.27 0.56 15.26
N LYS A 47 -12.11 -0.58 14.57
CA LYS A 47 -12.82 -1.82 14.89
C LYS A 47 -12.49 -2.29 16.31
N GLN A 48 -11.21 -2.34 16.67
CA GLN A 48 -10.79 -2.76 18.01
C GLN A 48 -11.37 -1.84 19.10
N ALA A 49 -11.31 -0.52 18.89
CA ALA A 49 -11.87 0.45 19.83
C ALA A 49 -13.39 0.32 20.00
N VAL A 50 -14.12 -0.07 18.95
CA VAL A 50 -15.56 -0.38 19.03
C VAL A 50 -15.79 -1.66 19.85
N LEU A 51 -15.01 -2.71 19.61
CA LEU A 51 -15.11 -3.96 20.38
C LEU A 51 -14.81 -3.74 21.86
N ASP A 52 -13.76 -2.97 22.16
CA ASP A 52 -13.40 -2.61 23.53
C ASP A 52 -14.52 -1.82 24.23
N LYS A 53 -15.15 -0.87 23.53
CA LYS A 53 -16.30 -0.10 24.06
C LYS A 53 -17.54 -0.97 24.31
N LEU A 54 -17.74 -1.99 23.49
CA LEU A 54 -18.83 -2.94 23.64
C LEU A 54 -18.54 -3.99 24.74
N GLY A 55 -17.31 -4.02 25.26
CA GLY A 55 -16.87 -5.02 26.24
C GLY A 55 -16.87 -6.44 25.67
N LEU A 56 -16.85 -6.57 24.35
CA LEU A 56 -16.90 -7.86 23.67
C LEU A 56 -15.51 -8.48 23.69
N THR A 57 -15.45 -9.75 24.08
CA THR A 57 -14.24 -10.55 23.90
C THR A 57 -13.95 -10.76 22.41
N ALA A 58 -12.71 -11.09 22.06
CA ALA A 58 -12.32 -11.36 20.67
C ALA A 58 -13.16 -12.47 20.02
N ASP A 59 -13.59 -13.46 20.81
CA ASP A 59 -14.44 -14.56 20.35
C ASP A 59 -15.88 -14.10 20.06
N GLU A 60 -16.45 -13.24 20.91
CA GLU A 60 -17.78 -12.66 20.70
C GLU A 60 -17.81 -11.66 19.53
N ALA A 61 -16.73 -10.88 19.38
CA ALA A 61 -16.52 -10.01 18.23
C ALA A 61 -16.49 -10.79 16.92
N LYS A 62 -15.77 -11.93 16.90
CA LYS A 62 -15.67 -12.82 15.74
C LYS A 62 -17.02 -13.47 15.42
N ALA A 63 -17.78 -13.88 16.42
CA ALA A 63 -19.13 -14.41 16.23
C ALA A 63 -20.11 -13.38 15.63
N LEU A 64 -19.92 -12.09 15.90
CA LEU A 64 -20.77 -11.00 15.37
C LEU A 64 -20.33 -10.47 14.00
N LEU A 65 -19.03 -10.45 13.72
CA LEU A 65 -18.46 -9.80 12.53
C LEU A 65 -18.17 -10.77 11.37
N GLY A 66 -18.16 -12.08 11.63
CA GLY A 66 -17.86 -13.13 10.64
C GLY A 66 -16.37 -13.40 10.52
#